data_AF-A0A239IQP5-F1
#
_entry.id   AF-A0A239IQP5-F1
#
_cell.length_a   1.000
_cell.length_b   1.000
_cell.length_c   1.000
_cell.angle_alpha   90.00
_cell.angle_beta   90.00
_cell.angle_gamma   90.00
#
_symmetry.space_group_name_H-M   'P 1'
#
loop_
_entity.id
_entity.type
_entity.pdbx_description
1 polymer ?
#
loop_
_entity_poly.entity_id
_entity_poly.type
_entity_poly.pdbx_seq_one_letter_code
_entity_poly.pdbx_strand_id
1 'polypeptide(L)' 'MAIVSILAVLTFSAILCIIEIPKMLKGRLYRELWTFSVLLGLGTVLALLRSLDVEIPTPADFMAWVYSPVADVMKKLLK' A
#
# COMPACT_ATOMS: atom_id res chain seq x y z
N MET A 1 -13.17 8.00 9.89
CA MET A 1 -13.69 6.77 10.52
C MET A 1 -12.81 5.58 10.13
N ALA A 2 -11.66 5.42 10.79
CA ALA A 2 -10.67 4.38 10.48
C ALA A 2 -11.25 2.96 10.43
N ILE A 3 -12.23 2.68 11.31
CA ILE A 3 -12.87 1.37 11.44
C ILE A 3 -13.58 0.93 10.16
N VAL A 4 -14.22 1.86 9.44
CA VAL A 4 -14.94 1.56 8.19
C VAL A 4 -13.96 1.17 7.09
N SER A 5 -12.82 1.87 7.00
CA SER A 5 -11.75 1.58 6.04
C SER A 5 -11.12 0.21 6.31
N ILE A 6 -10.85 -0.11 7.58
CA ILE A 6 -10.30 -1.41 7.98
C ILE A 6 -11.26 -2.53 7.62
N LEU A 7 -12.55 -2.39 7.94
CA LEU A 7 -13.57 -3.39 7.60
C LEU A 7 -13.68 -3.58 6.09
N ALA A 8 -13.71 -2.50 5.31
CA ALA A 8 -13.78 -2.59 3.85
C ALA A 8 -12.56 -3.32 3.26
N VAL A 9 -11.36 -3.01 3.71
CA VAL A 9 -10.12 -3.66 3.27
C VAL A 9 -10.11 -5.15 3.67
N LEU A 10 -10.52 -5.46 4.89
CA LEU A 10 -10.57 -6.84 5.37
C LEU A 10 -11.59 -7.66 4.58
N THR A 11 -12.79 -7.14 4.35
CA THR A 11 -13.83 -7.80 3.55
C THR A 11 -13.38 -7.99 2.10
N PHE A 12 -12.78 -6.97 1.48
CA PHE A 12 -12.29 -7.06 0.11
C PHE A 12 -11.17 -8.11 -0.03
N SER A 13 -10.19 -8.09 0.88
CA SER A 13 -9.10 -9.06 0.89
C SER A 13 -9.59 -10.50 1.11
N ALA A 14 -10.60 -10.70 1.98
CA ALA A 14 -11.21 -12.00 2.21
C ALA A 14 -11.93 -12.54 0.95
N ILE A 15 -12.68 -11.67 0.24
CA ILE A 15 -13.35 -12.03 -1.01
C ILE A 15 -12.33 -12.44 -2.08
N LEU A 16 -11.25 -11.66 -2.23
CA LEU A 16 -10.17 -11.99 -3.16
C LEU A 16 -9.56 -13.36 -2.82
N CYS A 17 -9.23 -13.62 -1.56
CA CYS A 17 -8.72 -14.92 -1.13
C CYS A 17 -9.67 -16.07 -1.49
N ILE A 18 -10.98 -15.92 -1.27
CA ILE A 18 -11.97 -16.97 -1.56
C ILE A 18 -12.07 -17.27 -3.06
N ILE A 19 -11.82 -16.29 -3.94
CA ILE A 19 -11.90 -16.47 -5.40
C ILE A 19 -10.57 -16.95 -5.97
N GLU A 20 -9.46 -16.27 -5.64
CA GLU A 20 -8.14 -16.52 -6.22
C GLU A 20 -7.51 -17.82 -5.68
N ILE A 21 -7.54 -18.06 -4.37
CA ILE A 21 -6.86 -19.21 -3.75
C ILE A 21 -7.35 -20.55 -4.33
N PRO A 22 -8.66 -20.87 -4.39
CA PRO A 22 -9.10 -22.15 -4.94
C PRO A 22 -8.84 -22.27 -6.44
N LYS A 23 -8.88 -21.16 -7.18
CA LYS A 23 -8.54 -21.14 -8.61
C LYS A 23 -7.07 -21.51 -8.82
N MET A 24 -6.16 -20.95 -8.02
CA MET A 24 -4.72 -21.21 -8.09
C MET A 24 -4.35 -22.60 -7.56
N LEU A 25 -5.02 -23.08 -6.51
CA LEU A 25 -4.83 -24.43 -5.96
C LEU A 25 -5.22 -25.50 -6.99
N LYS A 26 -6.36 -25.32 -7.67
CA LYS A 26 -6.81 -26.22 -8.74
C LYS A 26 -5.83 -26.31 -9.90
N GLY A 27 -5.17 -25.20 -10.24
CA GLY A 27 -4.14 -25.16 -11.28
C GLY A 27 -2.73 -25.56 -10.83
N ARG A 28 -2.52 -25.98 -9.57
CA ARG A 28 -1.19 -26.23 -8.97
C ARG A 28 -0.19 -25.06 -9.15
N LEU A 29 -0.69 -23.82 -9.17
CA LEU A 29 0.12 -22.61 -9.41
C LEU A 29 0.69 -22.06 -8.10
N TYR A 30 1.55 -22.83 -7.43
CA TYR A 30 2.10 -22.47 -6.12
C TYR A 30 2.96 -21.18 -6.13
N ARG A 31 3.68 -20.92 -7.23
CA ARG A 31 4.48 -19.69 -7.39
C ARG A 31 3.61 -18.44 -7.47
N GLU A 32 2.50 -18.54 -8.18
CA GLU A 32 1.56 -17.42 -8.28
C GLU A 32 0.85 -17.20 -6.94
N LEU A 33 0.47 -18.28 -6.25
CA LEU A 33 -0.20 -18.21 -4.94
C LEU A 33 0.70 -17.49 -3.91
N TRP A 34 2.01 -17.78 -3.93
CA TRP A 34 2.98 -17.04 -3.12
C TRP A 34 3.01 -15.55 -3.46
N THR A 35 3.08 -15.22 -4.75
CA THR A 35 3.13 -13.83 -5.21
C THR A 35 1.86 -13.07 -4.83
N PHE A 36 0.69 -13.67 -5.04
CA PHE A 36 -0.61 -13.13 -4.64
C PHE A 36 -0.67 -12.89 -3.13
N SER A 37 -0.27 -13.87 -2.32
CA SER A 37 -0.34 -13.76 -0.87
C SER A 37 0.59 -12.68 -0.34
N VAL A 38 1.81 -12.55 -0.87
CA VAL A 38 2.74 -11.47 -0.52
C VAL A 38 2.18 -10.11 -0.91
N LEU A 39 1.64 -9.96 -2.13
CA LEU A 39 1.09 -8.69 -2.61
C LEU A 39 -0.15 -8.26 -1.81
N LEU A 40 -1.06 -9.20 -1.53
CA LEU A 40 -2.26 -8.99 -0.73
C LEU A 40 -1.92 -8.65 0.72
N GLY A 41 -0.96 -9.37 1.31
CA GLY A 41 -0.45 -9.11 2.65
C GLY A 41 0.18 -7.72 2.77
N LEU A 42 1.03 -7.35 1.82
CA LEU A 42 1.62 -6.00 1.79
C LEU A 42 0.54 -4.92 1.65
N GLY A 43 -0.40 -5.08 0.71
CA GLY A 43 -1.48 -4.11 0.50
C GLY A 43 -2.38 -3.94 1.73
N THR A 44 -2.73 -5.04 2.40
CA THR A 44 -3.54 -5.01 3.63
C THR A 44 -2.80 -4.37 4.79
N VAL A 45 -1.52 -4.70 5.01
CA VAL A 45 -0.68 -4.06 6.04
C VAL A 45 -0.54 -2.56 5.77
N LEU A 46 -0.25 -2.15 4.53
CA LEU A 46 -0.18 -0.74 4.14
C LEU A 46 -1.49 0.01 4.41
N ALA A 47 -2.62 -0.60 4.07
CA ALA A 47 -3.95 -0.01 4.30
C ALA A 47 -4.31 0.06 5.79
N LEU A 48 -3.88 -0.92 6.59
CA LEU A 48 -4.01 -0.91 8.05
C LEU A 48 -3.18 0.22 8.68
N LEU A 49 -1.90 0.34 8.32
CA LEU A 49 -1.04 1.43 8.79
C LEU A 49 -1.63 2.80 8.41
N ARG A 50 -2.10 2.96 7.18
CA ARG A 50 -2.78 4.17 6.72
C ARG A 50 -4.03 4.48 7.56
N SER A 51 -4.79 3.46 7.95
CA SER A 51 -6.01 3.62 8.76
C SER A 51 -5.71 3.92 10.23
N LEU A 52 -4.55 3.49 10.74
CA LEU A 52 -4.08 3.78 12.09
C LEU A 52 -3.47 5.19 12.23
N ASP A 53 -3.60 6.03 11.20
CA ASP A 53 -2.99 7.37 11.15
C ASP A 53 -1.47 7.34 11.32
N VAL A 54 -0.83 6.19 11.05
CA VAL A 54 0.61 6.12 10.94
C VAL A 54 0.99 6.94 9.71
N GLU A 55 1.74 8.02 9.92
CA GLU A 55 2.31 8.85 8.86
C GLU A 55 3.27 7.99 8.01
N ILE A 56 2.71 7.24 7.08
CA ILE A 56 3.47 6.68 5.97
C ILE A 56 3.80 7.90 5.09
N PRO A 57 5.08 8.27 4.94
CA PRO A 57 5.46 9.37 4.06
C PRO A 57 4.89 9.06 2.69
N THR A 58 4.01 9.94 2.23
CA THR A 58 3.39 9.76 0.92
C THR A 58 4.47 9.93 -0.15
N PRO A 59 4.30 9.35 -1.35
CA PRO A 59 5.22 9.61 -2.46
C PRO A 59 5.38 11.11 -2.73
N ALA A 60 4.38 11.93 -2.41
CA ALA A 60 4.45 13.38 -2.48
C ALA A 60 5.43 13.97 -1.46
N ASP A 61 5.49 13.43 -0.23
CA ASP A 61 6.46 13.85 0.79
C ASP A 61 7.88 13.44 0.41
N PHE A 62 8.03 12.25 -0.19
CA PHE A 62 9.32 11.84 -0.75
C PHE A 62 9.75 12.76 -1.90
N MET A 63 8.82 13.11 -2.80
CA MET A 63 9.09 14.08 -3.85
C MET A 63 9.45 15.44 -3.25
N ALA A 64 8.72 15.92 -2.23
CA ALA A 64 9.03 17.17 -1.55
C ALA A 64 10.44 17.16 -0.93
N TRP A 65 10.88 16.04 -0.36
CA TRP A 65 12.25 15.87 0.13
C TRP A 65 13.29 15.93 -1.00
N VAL A 66 13.04 15.25 -2.12
CA VAL A 66 13.92 15.28 -3.31
C VAL A 66 14.01 16.68 -3.93
N TYR A 67 12.90 17.43 -3.96
CA TYR A 67 12.83 18.79 -4.53
C TYR A 67 13.22 19.90 -3.53
N SER A 68 13.27 19.61 -2.22
CA SER A 68 13.72 20.55 -1.18
C SER A 68 15.06 21.23 -1.48
N PRO A 69 16.13 20.53 -1.89
CA PRO A 69 17.41 21.20 -2.21
C PRO A 69 17.28 22.18 -3.38
N VAL A 70 16.43 21.90 -4.37
CA VAL A 70 16.17 22.80 -5.50
C VAL A 70 15.37 24.03 -5.04
N ALA A 71 14.39 23.83 -4.16
CA ALA A 71 13.60 24.90 -3.56
C ALA A 71 14.46 25.83 -2.70
N ASP A 72 15.42 25.30 -1.94
CA ASP A 72 16.36 26.10 -1.14
C ASP A 72 17.34 26.90 -2.00
N VAL A 73 17.80 26.34 -3.11
CA VAL A 73 18.62 27.07 -4.10
C VAL A 73 17.82 28.20 -4.74
N MET A 74 16.56 27.96 -5.13
CA MET A 74 15.68 29.02 -5.64
C MET A 74 15.42 30.11 -4.58
N LYS A 75 15.15 29.75 -3.32
CA LYS A 75 14.97 30.72 -2.24
C LYS A 75 16.21 31.56 -1.99
N LYS A 76 17.42 30.99 -2.12
CA LYS A 76 18.68 31.72 -2.02
C LYS A 76 18.97 32.62 -3.21
N LEU A 77 18.51 32.27 -4.41
CA LEU A 77 18.67 33.08 -5.62
C LEU A 77 17.68 34.25 -5.70
N LEU A 78 16.50 34.09 -5.08
CA LEU A 78 15.43 35.09 -5.08
C LEU A 78 15.51 36.09 -3.92
N LYS A 79 16.52 35.93 -3.04
CA LYS A 79 16.83 36.83 -1.92
C LYS A 79 18.14 37.56 -2.20
#